data_AF-F2JIG0-F1
#
_entry.id   AF-F2JIG0-F1
#
_cell.length_a   1.000
_cell.length_b   1.000
_cell.length_c   1.000
_cell.angle_alpha   90.00
_cell.angle_beta   90.00
_cell.angle_gamma   90.00
#
_symmetry.space_group_name_H-M   'P 1'
#
loop_
_entity.id
_entity.type
_entity.pdbx_description
1 polymer ?
#
loop_
_entity_poly.entity_id
_entity_poly.type
_entity_poly.pdbx_seq_one_letter_code
_entity_poly.pdbx_strand_id
1 'polypeptide(L)' 'MKLLTPKQTQVITGLSTTATYNMFWSKGFPKIVLGKRALRVDEQDLYKYLQSKKQVMH' A
#
# COMPACT_ATOMS: atom_id res chain seq x y z
N MET A 1 -10.39 -5.64 10.69
CA MET A 1 -9.79 -5.45 9.36
C MET A 1 -10.04 -4.01 8.93
N LYS A 2 -9.00 -3.24 8.65
CA LYS A 2 -9.12 -1.80 8.31
C LYS A 2 -8.59 -1.57 6.92
N LEU A 3 -9.50 -1.35 5.98
CA LEU A 3 -9.17 -1.12 4.58
C LEU A 3 -8.81 0.33 4.35
N LEU A 4 -7.54 0.58 4.03
CA LEU A 4 -6.99 1.89 3.75
C LEU A 4 -7.17 2.25 2.28
N THR A 5 -7.58 3.49 2.03
CA THR A 5 -7.56 4.10 0.69
C THR A 5 -6.14 4.52 0.33
N PRO A 6 -5.83 4.77 -0.97
CA PRO A 6 -4.53 5.30 -1.37
C PRO A 6 -4.17 6.59 -0.62
N LYS A 7 -5.13 7.48 -0.36
CA LYS A 7 -4.92 8.72 0.40
C LYS A 7 -4.50 8.44 1.85
N GLN A 8 -5.09 7.45 2.51
CA GLN A 8 -4.70 7.07 3.87
C GLN A 8 -3.34 6.40 3.89
N THR A 9 -3.07 5.50 2.93
CA THR A 9 -1.75 4.89 2.77
C THR A 9 -0.66 5.93 2.52
N GLN A 10 -0.98 6.98 1.76
CA GLN A 10 -0.07 8.12 1.53
C GLN A 10 0.31 8.80 2.84
N VAL A 11 -0.68 9.13 3.69
CA VAL A 11 -0.44 9.76 5.00
C VAL A 11 0.44 8.88 5.90
N ILE A 12 0.21 7.56 5.91
CA ILE A 12 0.99 6.61 6.72
C ILE A 12 2.42 6.47 6.22
N THR A 13 2.61 6.40 4.89
CA THR A 13 3.92 6.14 4.28
C THR A 13 4.74 7.41 4.06
N GLY A 14 4.13 8.59 4.11
CA GLY A 14 4.77 9.87 3.76
C GLY A 14 5.13 10.02 2.28
N LEU A 15 4.68 9.09 1.42
CA LEU A 15 4.99 9.10 -0.01
C LEU A 15 4.22 10.21 -0.75
N SER A 16 4.71 10.59 -1.92
CA SER A 16 3.94 11.41 -2.86
C SER A 16 2.76 10.60 -3.42
N THR A 17 1.71 11.28 -3.87
CA THR A 17 0.55 10.62 -4.50
C THR A 17 0.98 9.66 -5.61
N THR A 18 1.86 10.10 -6.51
CA THR A 18 2.38 9.27 -7.61
C THR A 18 3.12 8.04 -7.10
N ALA A 19 4.00 8.20 -6.10
CA ALA A 19 4.72 7.08 -5.50
C ALA A 19 3.79 6.10 -4.79
N THR A 20 2.74 6.60 -4.12
CA THR A 20 1.71 5.74 -3.53
C THR A 20 0.98 4.92 -4.59
N TYR A 21 0.50 5.52 -5.68
CA TYR A 21 -0.15 4.75 -6.74
C TYR A 21 0.80 3.75 -7.40
N ASN A 22 2.06 4.13 -7.65
CA ASN A 22 3.07 3.20 -8.15
C ASN A 22 3.29 2.02 -7.19
N MET A 23 3.28 2.25 -5.88
CA MET A 23 3.36 1.18 -4.88
C MET A 23 2.17 0.22 -4.98
N PHE A 24 0.94 0.73 -5.11
CA PHE A 24 -0.26 -0.08 -5.31
C PHE A 24 -0.20 -0.94 -6.59
N TRP A 25 0.43 -0.43 -7.64
CA TRP A 25 0.61 -1.14 -8.90
C TRP A 25 1.86 -2.03 -8.94
N SER A 26 2.75 -1.94 -7.94
CA SER A 26 3.95 -2.76 -7.88
C SER A 26 3.63 -4.24 -7.69
N LYS A 27 4.51 -5.09 -8.25
CA LYS A 27 4.40 -6.54 -8.13
C LYS A 27 4.59 -6.96 -6.67
N GLY A 28 3.62 -7.72 -6.14
CA GLY A 28 3.65 -8.22 -4.76
C GLY A 28 3.08 -7.27 -3.71
N PHE A 29 2.57 -6.09 -4.09
CA PHE A 29 1.82 -5.26 -3.15
C PHE A 29 0.43 -5.87 -2.89
N PRO A 30 0.00 -5.99 -1.61
CA PRO A 30 -1.27 -6.62 -1.22
C PRO A 30 -2.48 -5.72 -1.49
N LYS A 31 -2.64 -5.25 -2.74
CA LYS A 31 -3.80 -4.44 -3.12
C LYS A 31 -5.06 -5.29 -3.20
N ILE A 32 -6.16 -4.69 -2.76
CA ILE A 32 -7.53 -5.17 -2.92
C ILE A 32 -8.22 -4.21 -3.89
N VAL A 33 -8.86 -4.75 -4.93
CA VAL A 33 -9.62 -3.97 -5.91
C VAL A 33 -11.11 -4.20 -5.64
N LEU A 34 -11.82 -3.15 -5.21
CA LEU A 34 -13.26 -3.17 -5.02
C LEU A 34 -13.96 -2.53 -6.24
N GLY A 35 -14.74 -3.32 -6.97
CA GLY A 35 -15.42 -2.87 -8.18
C GLY A 35 -14.45 -2.42 -9.29
N LYS A 36 -14.85 -1.44 -10.11
CA LYS A 36 -14.08 -1.05 -11.30
C LYS A 36 -12.77 -0.32 -10.99
N ARG A 37 -12.65 0.40 -9.87
CA ARG A 37 -11.49 1.30 -9.60
C ARG A 37 -11.14 1.55 -8.12
N ALA A 38 -11.86 1.02 -7.14
CA ALA A 38 -11.57 1.37 -5.75
C ALA A 38 -10.41 0.52 -5.20
N LEU A 39 -9.21 1.10 -5.18
CA LEU A 39 -8.03 0.49 -4.57
C LEU A 39 -8.10 0.56 -3.05
N ARG A 40 -7.77 -0.55 -2.39
CA ARG A 40 -7.66 -0.69 -0.94
C ARG A 40 -6.44 -1.53 -0.58
N VAL A 41 -5.99 -1.43 0.65
CA VAL A 41 -5.00 -2.33 1.28
C VAL A 41 -5.42 -2.52 2.74
N ASP A 42 -5.30 -3.74 3.28
CA ASP A 42 -5.48 -3.89 4.72
C ASP A 42 -4.28 -3.27 5.45
N GLU A 43 -4.56 -2.58 6.56
CA GLU A 43 -3.53 -1.91 7.35
C GLU A 43 -2.42 -2.87 7.83
N GLN A 44 -2.75 -4.10 8.25
CA GLN A 44 -1.74 -5.06 8.68
C GLN A 44 -0.87 -5.53 7.52
N ASP A 45 -1.47 -5.78 6.35
CA ASP A 45 -0.74 -6.20 5.16
C ASP A 45 0.16 -5.10 4.62
N LEU A 46 -0.26 -3.82 4.72
CA LEU A 46 0.61 -2.68 4.45
C LEU A 46 1.85 -2.70 5.35
N TYR A 47 1.66 -2.85 6.67
CA TYR A 47 2.80 -2.88 7.60
C TYR A 47 3.74 -4.07 7.35
N LYS A 48 3.19 -5.27 7.09
CA LYS A 48 3.99 -6.45 6.74
C LYS A 48 4.77 -6.22 5.45
N TYR A 49 4.14 -5.64 4.42
CA TYR A 49 4.81 -5.30 3.16
C TYR A 49 5.97 -4.33 3.41
N LEU A 50 5.75 -3.26 4.17
CA LEU A 50 6.80 -2.28 4.49
C LEU A 50 7.96 -2.88 5.29
N GLN A 51 7.66 -3.73 6.28
CA GLN A 51 8.68 -4.45 7.05
C GLN A 51 9.51 -5.38 6.15
N SER A 52 8.86 -6.12 5.26
CA SER A 52 9.55 -7.03 4.32
C SER A 52 10.51 -6.28 3.40
N LYS A 53 10.14 -5.06 2.95
CA LYS A 53 11.00 -4.24 2.09
C LYS A 53 12.16 -3.60 2.85
N LYS A 54 11.96 -3.26 4.13
CA LYS A 54 13.03 -2.74 4.99
C LYS A 54 14.13 -3.77 5.25
N GLN A 55 13.79 -5.06 5.31
CA GLN A 55 14.76 -6.15 5.50
C GLN A 55 15.63 -6.46 4.27
N VAL A 56 15.22 -6.03 3.06
CA VAL A 56 16.03 -6.24 1.83
C VAL A 56 17.12 -5.18 1.67
N MET A 57 17.14 -4.14 2.51
CA MET A 57 18.14 -3.05 2.47
C MET A 57 19.31 -3.22 3.45
N HIS A 58 19.49 -4.43 4.02
CA HIS A 58 20.62 -4.75 4.91
C HIS A 58 21.53 -5.82 4.31
#